data_AF-A0A1A7QQQ7-F1
#
_entry.id   AF-A0A1A7QQQ7-F1
#
_cell.length_a   1.000
_cell.length_b   1.000
_cell.length_c   1.000
_cell.angle_alpha   90.00
_cell.angle_beta   90.00
_cell.angle_gamma   90.00
#
_symmetry.space_group_name_H-M   'P 1'
#
loop_
_entity.id
_entity.type
_entity.pdbx_description
1 polymer ?
#
loop_
_entity_poly.entity_id
_entity_poly.type
_entity_poly.pdbx_seq_one_letter_code
_entity_poly.pdbx_strand_id
1 'polypeptide(L)'
;MKHFLTSLGLAVLLTACGPSKNTSNDLAVSNPIATTINLTTVSNDKVPVSIDPGRFTEETVTYYLPKVVQGTYSVSAFGRFIEDFKALDYNGKPLQFTHPEENTWVITNAKQLDKIVYDVNDTFDQEEIGGIGKDMPFSPAGTNIEEKNYVLNLHGFIGYFDNLKNNQYTLDVTAPATFKHTSALQATASKSSADGSVTNSYFAPRYFDITDNPMMYGDLSIEEFMVGDIKVVLSVYSPNYVHTAADLKPSMYKMMEGQKAYLGDVNSTPRYDIFLYLADATPEAPKGFGALEHHTSTVVVLQEAMPIDILEKSMIDIVAHEFFHIVTPLSVHSEDVHYFDYNNPTFSKHLWMYEGVTEYFAQHFQIHEGLMTNDEFYAQIMDKIKTATYFDDSMSFTLMSENILNAPYADNYINVYSKGALIGMCIDILMREESNGQRSMLSLMKELSGRYGMNKPFNDDELIAEISAMTYPSVANFLKMHVEGTTPIDYNVFFNKVGLTLGDKKVETSFIQDGNGFIFGGDQEKMTLFFSESVANNSFWTEEGILPNDVIKEVGGTLLTLQNAQTLIGNMYQWQPEDDYEIKIERDGEAMIFKGKLKQAYTVSKSLMEDENATTPQKELRKAWLKG
;
A
#
# COMPACT_ATOMS: atom_id res chain seq x y z
N MET A 1 66.10 11.49 -75.83
CA MET A 1 66.58 12.84 -75.45
C MET A 1 65.44 13.50 -74.67
N LYS A 2 65.51 13.52 -73.34
CA LYS A 2 66.06 14.58 -72.47
C LYS A 2 65.08 15.75 -72.21
N HIS A 3 64.66 15.83 -70.94
CA HIS A 3 64.34 17.00 -70.08
C HIS A 3 62.91 17.61 -70.02
N PHE A 4 62.25 17.32 -68.87
CA PHE A 4 61.76 18.23 -67.79
C PHE A 4 60.96 19.52 -68.10
N LEU A 5 59.75 19.59 -67.48
CA LEU A 5 59.14 20.66 -66.62
C LEU A 5 59.18 22.14 -67.10
N THR A 6 58.18 23.03 -66.99
CA THR A 6 57.02 23.22 -66.08
C THR A 6 56.18 24.42 -66.57
N SER A 7 54.96 24.58 -66.04
CA SER A 7 54.22 25.83 -65.69
C SER A 7 52.88 26.12 -66.40
N LEU A 8 51.99 26.77 -65.62
CA LEU A 8 50.55 27.10 -65.79
C LEU A 8 49.60 25.92 -65.51
N GLY A 9 48.78 25.91 -64.45
CA GLY A 9 48.19 27.01 -63.70
C GLY A 9 46.68 26.81 -63.72
N LEU A 10 46.12 26.02 -62.79
CA LEU A 10 44.68 25.80 -62.70
C LEU A 10 44.21 25.68 -61.24
N ALA A 11 43.33 26.62 -60.91
CA ALA A 11 42.22 26.54 -59.97
C ALA A 11 42.46 26.00 -58.54
N VAL A 12 42.45 26.95 -57.62
CA VAL A 12 42.08 26.77 -56.21
C VAL A 12 40.68 26.14 -56.14
N LEU A 13 40.61 24.87 -55.74
CA LEU A 13 39.42 24.26 -55.15
C LEU A 13 39.63 24.26 -53.64
N LEU A 14 39.15 25.31 -52.98
CA LEU A 14 39.00 25.33 -51.53
C LEU A 14 37.86 24.37 -51.17
N THR A 15 38.25 23.26 -50.55
CA THR A 15 37.41 22.27 -49.90
C THR A 15 36.62 22.92 -48.76
N ALA A 16 35.33 23.15 -48.98
CA ALA A 16 34.38 23.38 -47.90
C ALA A 16 33.91 22.02 -47.34
N CYS A 17 34.74 21.39 -46.51
CA CYS A 17 34.25 20.35 -45.61
C CYS A 17 33.69 21.05 -44.37
N GLY A 18 32.39 21.37 -44.38
CA GLY A 18 31.67 21.65 -43.15
C GLY A 18 31.57 20.36 -42.32
N PRO A 19 31.66 20.42 -40.98
CA PRO A 19 31.39 19.25 -40.16
C PRO A 19 29.96 18.79 -40.45
N SER A 20 29.76 17.51 -40.79
CA SER A 20 28.42 16.95 -40.83
C SER A 20 27.82 17.15 -39.44
N LYS A 21 26.79 18.00 -39.33
CA LYS A 21 25.94 18.01 -38.14
C LYS A 21 25.46 16.57 -37.98
N ASN A 22 25.89 15.90 -36.92
CA ASN A 22 25.14 14.76 -36.40
C ASN A 22 23.74 15.33 -36.14
N THR A 23 22.82 15.09 -37.06
CA THR A 23 21.42 15.39 -36.86
C THR A 23 20.97 14.32 -35.88
N SER A 24 21.04 14.63 -34.59
CA SER A 24 20.35 13.83 -33.59
C SER A 24 18.90 13.79 -34.03
N ASN A 25 18.37 12.59 -34.25
CA ASN A 25 16.97 12.40 -34.55
C ASN A 25 16.18 13.03 -33.40
N ASP A 26 15.40 14.05 -33.66
CA ASP A 26 14.63 14.82 -32.66
C ASP A 26 13.19 14.33 -32.52
N LEU A 27 12.82 13.25 -33.23
CA LEU A 27 11.47 12.70 -33.21
C LEU A 27 11.10 12.17 -31.82
N ALA A 28 9.87 12.45 -31.40
CA ALA A 28 9.32 12.02 -30.12
C ALA A 28 9.37 10.49 -29.95
N VAL A 29 9.04 9.73 -31.00
CA VAL A 29 9.08 8.25 -30.99
C VAL A 29 10.50 7.66 -30.90
N SER A 30 11.54 8.47 -31.03
CA SER A 30 12.94 8.02 -31.10
C SER A 30 13.79 8.43 -29.90
N ASN A 31 13.24 9.22 -28.98
CA ASN A 31 13.96 9.72 -27.81
C ASN A 31 13.14 9.51 -26.54
N PRO A 32 13.81 9.42 -25.37
CA PRO A 32 13.13 9.52 -24.10
C PRO A 32 12.41 10.87 -23.96
N ILE A 33 11.27 10.86 -23.28
CA ILE A 33 10.55 12.07 -22.86
C ILE A 33 11.34 12.70 -21.71
N ALA A 34 11.79 13.94 -21.89
CA ALA A 34 12.57 14.64 -20.88
C ALA A 34 11.65 15.38 -19.89
N THR A 35 11.75 15.01 -18.62
CA THR A 35 10.91 15.50 -17.53
C THR A 35 11.77 16.20 -16.50
N THR A 36 11.31 17.34 -15.98
CA THR A 36 11.99 18.04 -14.89
C THR A 36 11.02 18.41 -13.78
N ILE A 37 11.41 18.19 -12.53
CA ILE A 37 10.71 18.61 -11.31
C ILE A 37 11.67 19.48 -10.50
N ASN A 38 11.25 20.69 -10.12
CA ASN A 38 12.11 21.62 -9.38
C ASN A 38 11.54 22.03 -8.02
N LEU A 39 12.05 21.39 -6.96
CA LEU A 39 11.67 21.62 -5.57
C LEU A 39 12.30 22.90 -4.98
N THR A 40 13.19 23.58 -5.70
CA THR A 40 13.79 24.87 -5.26
C THR A 40 12.99 26.10 -5.66
N THR A 41 11.99 25.91 -6.52
CA THR A 41 11.18 27.00 -7.08
C THR A 41 9.70 26.83 -6.75
N VAL A 42 9.41 26.15 -5.64
CA VAL A 42 8.04 25.97 -5.12
C VAL A 42 7.43 27.32 -4.80
N SER A 43 6.17 27.52 -5.21
CA SER A 43 5.43 28.75 -4.95
C SER A 43 3.98 28.44 -4.62
N ASN A 44 3.47 28.99 -3.51
CA ASN A 44 2.12 28.72 -3.01
C ASN A 44 1.81 27.22 -2.99
N ASP A 45 2.76 26.46 -2.44
CA ASP A 45 2.70 25.01 -2.31
C ASP A 45 2.64 24.19 -3.61
N LYS A 46 3.07 24.80 -4.72
CA LYS A 46 3.05 24.14 -6.03
C LYS A 46 4.44 23.97 -6.59
N VAL A 47 4.68 22.77 -7.14
CA VAL A 47 5.94 22.40 -7.77
C VAL A 47 5.83 22.56 -9.29
N PRO A 48 6.72 23.33 -9.95
CA PRO A 48 6.74 23.43 -11.39
C PRO A 48 7.29 22.16 -12.05
N VAL A 49 6.58 21.69 -13.08
CA VAL A 49 6.93 20.52 -13.90
C VAL A 49 7.04 20.92 -15.37
N SER A 50 8.00 20.32 -16.07
CA SER A 50 8.17 20.47 -17.52
C SER A 50 8.33 19.10 -18.18
N ILE A 51 7.62 18.87 -19.28
CA ILE A 51 7.67 17.64 -20.08
C ILE A 51 7.97 17.99 -21.53
N ASP A 52 9.13 17.57 -22.02
CA ASP A 52 9.56 17.68 -23.41
C ASP A 52 9.46 16.29 -24.07
N PRO A 53 8.45 16.07 -24.95
CA PRO A 53 8.25 14.80 -25.63
C PRO A 53 9.17 14.59 -26.83
N GLY A 54 9.96 15.59 -27.23
CA GLY A 54 10.56 15.65 -28.56
C GLY A 54 9.55 16.03 -29.65
N ARG A 55 10.01 16.03 -30.91
CA ARG A 55 9.22 16.53 -32.04
C ARG A 55 8.17 15.52 -32.50
N PHE A 56 6.90 15.92 -32.44
CA PHE A 56 5.78 15.17 -33.03
C PHE A 56 5.71 15.33 -34.55
N THR A 57 5.05 14.37 -35.20
CA THR A 57 4.67 14.44 -36.63
C THR A 57 3.16 14.58 -36.83
N GLU A 58 2.40 14.41 -35.77
CA GLU A 58 0.97 14.49 -35.66
C GLU A 58 0.55 15.96 -35.46
N GLU A 59 -0.59 16.36 -36.02
CA GLU A 59 -1.13 17.71 -35.82
C GLU A 59 -1.86 17.86 -34.48
N THR A 60 -2.24 16.74 -33.87
CA THR A 60 -2.97 16.71 -32.61
C THR A 60 -2.43 15.57 -31.77
N VAL A 61 -2.14 15.86 -30.51
CA VAL A 61 -1.70 14.89 -29.51
C VAL A 61 -2.50 15.07 -28.23
N THR A 62 -2.69 13.99 -27.50
CA THR A 62 -3.37 14.00 -26.21
C THR A 62 -2.39 13.65 -25.11
N TYR A 63 -2.37 14.47 -24.07
CA TYR A 63 -1.63 14.27 -22.84
C TYR A 63 -2.59 13.91 -21.71
N TYR A 64 -2.23 12.94 -20.90
CA TYR A 64 -3.02 12.48 -19.77
C TYR A 64 -2.22 12.55 -18.47
N LEU A 65 -2.89 12.90 -17.37
CA LEU A 65 -2.48 12.46 -16.03
C LEU A 65 -3.30 11.22 -15.64
N PRO A 66 -2.80 10.34 -14.76
CA PRO A 66 -3.53 9.15 -14.34
C PRO A 66 -4.87 9.50 -13.67
N LYS A 67 -5.94 8.85 -14.14
CA LYS A 67 -7.24 8.85 -13.46
C LYS A 67 -7.25 7.84 -12.31
N VAL A 68 -6.63 6.69 -12.54
CA VAL A 68 -6.47 5.59 -11.58
C VAL A 68 -5.01 5.16 -11.60
N VAL A 69 -4.50 4.76 -10.44
CA VAL A 69 -3.17 4.16 -10.29
C VAL A 69 -3.32 2.74 -9.77
N GLN A 70 -2.36 1.88 -10.10
CA GLN A 70 -2.32 0.50 -9.65
C GLN A 70 -2.29 0.45 -8.10
N GLY A 71 -2.82 -0.62 -7.51
CA GLY A 71 -2.91 -0.83 -6.05
C GLY A 71 -4.07 -0.13 -5.34
N THR A 72 -4.50 1.05 -5.77
CA THR A 72 -5.52 1.83 -5.03
C THR A 72 -6.98 1.50 -5.35
N TYR A 73 -7.25 0.75 -6.43
CA TYR A 73 -8.59 0.37 -6.94
C TYR A 73 -9.67 1.45 -6.74
N SER A 74 -9.33 2.72 -7.01
CA SER A 74 -10.21 3.88 -6.84
C SER A 74 -9.86 4.99 -7.83
N VAL A 75 -10.79 5.91 -8.07
CA VAL A 75 -10.57 7.07 -8.95
C VAL A 75 -9.96 8.21 -8.14
N SER A 76 -8.73 8.58 -8.48
CA SER A 76 -8.00 9.70 -7.87
C SER A 76 -8.05 10.98 -8.72
N ALA A 77 -8.13 10.83 -10.04
CA ALA A 77 -8.17 11.93 -11.02
C ALA A 77 -7.08 12.99 -10.79
N PHE A 78 -5.81 12.58 -10.88
CA PHE A 78 -4.65 13.42 -10.55
C PHE A 78 -4.55 14.71 -11.39
N GLY A 79 -5.21 14.75 -12.55
CA GLY A 79 -5.29 15.97 -13.35
C GLY A 79 -5.99 17.15 -12.67
N ARG A 80 -6.80 16.91 -11.63
CA ARG A 80 -7.42 17.96 -10.79
C ARG A 80 -6.40 18.81 -10.02
N PHE A 81 -5.19 18.30 -9.81
CA PHE A 81 -4.11 18.98 -9.08
C PHE A 81 -3.14 19.72 -10.00
N ILE A 82 -3.43 19.76 -11.30
CA ILE A 82 -2.61 20.43 -12.30
C ILE A 82 -3.15 21.85 -12.54
N GLU A 83 -2.28 22.83 -12.35
CA GLU A 83 -2.58 24.24 -12.54
C GLU A 83 -1.66 24.88 -13.60
N ASP A 84 -2.10 26.02 -14.14
CA ASP A 84 -1.34 26.86 -15.06
C ASP A 84 -0.73 26.12 -16.29
N PHE A 85 -1.41 25.06 -16.75
CA PHE A 85 -1.00 24.26 -17.90
C PHE A 85 -0.80 25.10 -19.17
N LYS A 86 0.38 24.95 -19.77
CA LYS A 86 0.78 25.60 -21.02
C LYS A 86 1.46 24.60 -21.94
N ALA A 87 0.99 24.52 -23.18
CA ALA A 87 1.73 23.93 -24.29
C ALA A 87 2.56 25.02 -24.97
N LEU A 88 3.86 24.84 -25.14
CA LEU A 88 4.77 25.85 -25.69
C LEU A 88 5.38 25.38 -27.00
N ASP A 89 5.51 26.29 -27.96
CA ASP A 89 6.23 26.04 -29.20
C ASP A 89 7.75 26.19 -29.05
N TYR A 90 8.51 25.84 -30.09
CA TYR A 90 9.98 25.98 -30.13
C TYR A 90 10.51 27.43 -29.98
N ASN A 91 9.63 28.43 -30.02
CA ASN A 91 9.96 29.84 -29.76
C ASN A 91 9.47 30.31 -28.36
N GLY A 92 8.95 29.40 -27.53
CA GLY A 92 8.38 29.69 -26.22
C GLY A 92 6.99 30.33 -26.25
N LYS A 93 6.28 30.28 -27.38
CA LYS A 93 4.92 30.84 -27.50
C LYS A 93 3.86 29.79 -27.15
N PRO A 94 2.78 30.17 -26.43
CA PRO A 94 1.69 29.25 -26.14
C PRO A 94 0.98 28.70 -27.39
N LEU A 95 0.76 27.39 -27.41
CA LEU A 95 -0.10 26.68 -28.36
C LEU A 95 -1.52 26.54 -27.81
N GLN A 96 -2.47 26.30 -28.71
CA GLN A 96 -3.87 26.09 -28.36
C GLN A 96 -4.10 24.64 -27.94
N PHE A 97 -4.83 24.46 -26.84
CA PHE A 97 -5.27 23.16 -26.35
C PHE A 97 -6.70 23.22 -25.82
N THR A 98 -7.34 22.07 -25.66
CA THR A 98 -8.60 21.90 -24.95
C THR A 98 -8.44 20.92 -23.79
N HIS A 99 -9.21 21.11 -22.73
CA HIS A 99 -9.23 20.25 -21.55
C HIS A 99 -10.63 19.64 -21.39
N PRO A 100 -10.97 18.57 -22.14
CA PRO A 100 -12.33 18.03 -22.19
C PRO A 100 -12.75 17.27 -20.92
N GLU A 101 -11.79 16.73 -20.18
CA GLU A 101 -11.97 15.96 -18.94
C GLU A 101 -10.84 16.30 -17.98
N GLU A 102 -11.05 16.09 -16.67
CA GLU A 102 -10.12 16.45 -15.59
C GLU A 102 -8.68 15.96 -15.79
N ASN A 103 -8.50 14.83 -16.48
CA ASN A 103 -7.20 14.19 -16.67
C ASN A 103 -6.63 14.37 -18.08
N THR A 104 -7.29 15.13 -18.96
CA THR A 104 -7.02 15.09 -20.40
C THR A 104 -6.73 16.46 -20.99
N TRP A 105 -5.61 16.60 -21.71
CA TRP A 105 -5.28 17.80 -22.50
C TRP A 105 -5.06 17.42 -23.96
N VAL A 106 -5.83 18.03 -24.86
CA VAL A 106 -5.72 17.81 -26.30
C VAL A 106 -5.05 19.03 -26.93
N ILE A 107 -3.82 18.86 -27.43
CA ILE A 107 -3.00 19.93 -27.97
C ILE A 107 -3.08 19.91 -29.49
N THR A 108 -3.41 21.06 -30.09
CA THR A 108 -3.46 21.24 -31.55
C THR A 108 -2.20 21.90 -32.07
N ASN A 109 -1.90 21.73 -33.37
CA ASN A 109 -0.64 22.13 -33.99
C ASN A 109 0.59 21.48 -33.30
N ALA A 110 0.46 20.21 -32.91
CA ALA A 110 1.45 19.51 -32.09
C ALA A 110 2.81 19.32 -32.78
N LYS A 111 2.89 19.45 -34.11
CA LYS A 111 4.18 19.53 -34.84
C LYS A 111 5.07 20.70 -34.41
N GLN A 112 4.50 21.71 -33.76
CA GLN A 112 5.24 22.86 -33.22
C GLN A 112 5.46 22.75 -31.72
N LEU A 113 4.92 21.73 -31.05
CA LEU A 113 5.06 21.52 -29.61
C LEU A 113 6.52 21.21 -29.29
N ASP A 114 7.12 22.08 -28.48
CA ASP A 114 8.43 21.87 -27.87
C ASP A 114 8.26 21.14 -26.55
N LYS A 115 7.40 21.66 -25.68
CA LYS A 115 7.15 21.11 -24.34
C LYS A 115 5.83 21.56 -23.76
N ILE A 116 5.40 20.85 -22.73
CA ILE A 116 4.33 21.31 -21.82
C ILE A 116 4.95 21.68 -20.47
N VAL A 117 4.36 22.68 -19.82
CA VAL A 117 4.72 23.10 -18.47
C VAL A 117 3.46 23.34 -17.66
N TYR A 118 3.51 23.04 -16.37
CA TYR A 118 2.40 23.22 -15.44
C TYR A 118 2.93 23.21 -14.00
N ASP A 119 2.09 23.65 -13.07
CA ASP A 119 2.35 23.62 -11.64
C ASP A 119 1.51 22.50 -11.01
N VAL A 120 2.09 21.71 -10.12
CA VAL A 120 1.43 20.59 -9.43
C VAL A 120 1.17 20.99 -7.99
N ASN A 121 -0.08 20.92 -7.56
CA ASN A 121 -0.47 21.04 -6.15
C ASN A 121 -0.44 19.68 -5.46
N ASP A 122 -0.29 19.66 -4.13
CA ASP A 122 -0.22 18.41 -3.37
C ASP A 122 -1.61 17.86 -3.00
N THR A 123 -1.67 16.72 -2.31
CA THR A 123 -2.93 16.12 -1.89
C THR A 123 -3.08 15.95 -0.38
N PHE A 124 -2.01 16.13 0.40
CA PHE A 124 -2.00 15.80 1.82
C PHE A 124 -2.75 16.87 2.64
N ASP A 125 -2.53 18.14 2.31
CA ASP A 125 -3.12 19.28 3.04
C ASP A 125 -4.59 19.54 2.71
N GLN A 126 -5.09 18.90 1.66
CA GLN A 126 -6.49 18.94 1.21
C GLN A 126 -7.34 17.78 1.75
N GLU A 127 -6.73 16.77 2.39
CA GLU A 127 -7.41 15.57 2.83
C GLU A 127 -8.22 15.78 4.13
N GLU A 128 -9.50 16.12 4.00
CA GLU A 128 -10.39 16.24 5.18
C GLU A 128 -10.81 14.89 5.77
N ILE A 129 -11.00 13.88 4.91
CA ILE A 129 -11.42 12.53 5.30
C ILE A 129 -10.49 11.51 4.67
N GLY A 130 -9.84 10.71 5.53
CA GLY A 130 -8.91 9.68 5.12
C GLY A 130 -9.55 8.45 4.47
N GLY A 131 -8.79 7.84 3.56
CA GLY A 131 -9.01 6.47 3.08
C GLY A 131 -9.25 6.34 1.57
N ILE A 132 -9.30 5.09 1.11
CA ILE A 132 -9.52 4.76 -0.31
C ILE A 132 -10.94 5.14 -0.75
N GLY A 133 -11.05 5.69 -1.98
CA GLY A 133 -12.33 6.05 -2.60
C GLY A 133 -13.01 7.28 -1.98
N LYS A 134 -12.27 8.14 -1.27
CA LYS A 134 -12.72 9.46 -0.82
C LYS A 134 -12.44 10.52 -1.89
N ASP A 135 -12.79 11.78 -1.62
CA ASP A 135 -12.61 12.86 -2.60
C ASP A 135 -11.14 13.15 -2.89
N MET A 136 -10.29 13.04 -1.87
CA MET A 136 -8.83 13.13 -2.04
C MET A 136 -8.21 11.75 -2.23
N PRO A 137 -7.12 11.66 -3.02
CA PRO A 137 -6.34 10.44 -3.14
C PRO A 137 -5.90 9.93 -1.77
N PHE A 138 -6.02 8.62 -1.57
CA PHE A 138 -5.53 7.95 -0.36
C PHE A 138 -4.06 8.30 -0.12
N SER A 139 -3.70 8.75 1.08
CA SER A 139 -2.39 9.39 1.33
C SER A 139 -1.17 8.57 0.89
N PRO A 140 -1.10 7.23 1.06
CA PRO A 140 -0.01 6.43 0.48
C PRO A 140 0.16 6.55 -1.04
N ALA A 141 -0.91 6.86 -1.77
CA ALA A 141 -0.91 7.18 -3.21
C ALA A 141 -0.90 8.69 -3.51
N GLY A 142 -1.04 9.52 -2.48
CA GLY A 142 -1.08 10.97 -2.58
C GLY A 142 0.32 11.59 -2.68
N THR A 143 0.38 12.91 -2.73
CA THR A 143 1.63 13.66 -2.85
C THR A 143 1.73 14.67 -1.73
N ASN A 144 2.96 14.91 -1.26
CA ASN A 144 3.24 15.96 -0.28
C ASN A 144 4.22 16.97 -0.87
N ILE A 145 3.92 18.25 -0.72
CA ILE A 145 4.79 19.38 -1.05
C ILE A 145 4.85 20.22 0.21
N GLU A 146 5.96 20.20 0.94
CA GLU A 146 6.12 21.00 2.15
C GLU A 146 7.56 21.45 2.30
N GLU A 147 7.80 22.55 3.02
CA GLU A 147 9.14 23.13 3.16
C GLU A 147 10.17 22.09 3.66
N LYS A 148 9.74 21.16 4.53
CA LYS A 148 10.60 20.16 5.16
C LYS A 148 10.51 18.76 4.54
N ASN A 149 9.50 18.48 3.72
CA ASN A 149 9.32 17.16 3.14
C ASN A 149 8.54 17.18 1.83
N TYR A 150 8.99 16.36 0.89
CA TYR A 150 8.31 16.11 -0.35
C TYR A 150 8.10 14.61 -0.48
N VAL A 151 6.86 14.19 -0.69
CA VAL A 151 6.49 12.83 -1.09
C VAL A 151 6.10 12.90 -2.56
N LEU A 152 7.03 12.48 -3.41
CA LEU A 152 6.86 12.48 -4.85
C LEU A 152 6.39 11.12 -5.32
N ASN A 153 5.09 10.87 -5.14
CA ASN A 153 4.40 9.82 -5.90
C ASN A 153 4.28 10.30 -7.35
N LEU A 154 5.19 9.83 -8.21
CA LEU A 154 5.45 10.47 -9.51
C LEU A 154 4.25 10.46 -10.48
N HIS A 155 3.29 9.56 -10.30
CA HIS A 155 2.02 9.60 -11.03
C HIS A 155 1.20 10.87 -10.78
N GLY A 156 1.38 11.55 -9.64
CA GLY A 156 0.76 12.85 -9.37
C GLY A 156 1.45 14.03 -10.07
N PHE A 157 2.69 13.83 -10.55
CA PHE A 157 3.49 14.90 -11.15
C PHE A 157 3.68 14.73 -12.66
N ILE A 158 3.76 13.49 -13.14
CA ILE A 158 4.19 13.15 -14.49
C ILE A 158 3.10 12.33 -15.18
N GLY A 159 2.63 12.84 -16.31
CA GLY A 159 1.66 12.19 -17.20
C GLY A 159 2.31 11.53 -18.41
N TYR A 160 1.48 11.13 -19.37
CA TYR A 160 1.91 10.47 -20.60
C TYR A 160 1.18 10.98 -21.83
N PHE A 161 1.81 10.87 -22.99
CA PHE A 161 1.16 11.13 -24.28
C PHE A 161 0.56 9.84 -24.84
N ASP A 162 -0.67 9.90 -25.36
CA ASP A 162 -1.40 8.74 -25.91
C ASP A 162 -0.59 7.99 -27.00
N ASN A 163 0.11 8.75 -27.83
CA ASN A 163 0.95 8.24 -28.92
C ASN A 163 2.29 7.65 -28.44
N LEU A 164 2.67 7.89 -27.18
CA LEU A 164 3.98 7.56 -26.61
C LEU A 164 3.86 6.68 -25.35
N LYS A 165 2.81 5.87 -25.23
CA LYS A 165 2.57 5.00 -24.05
C LYS A 165 3.75 4.08 -23.69
N ASN A 166 4.57 3.72 -24.69
CA ASN A 166 5.73 2.85 -24.53
C ASN A 166 7.08 3.60 -24.54
N ASN A 167 7.07 4.94 -24.53
CA ASN A 167 8.29 5.71 -24.54
C ASN A 167 9.02 5.63 -23.19
N GLN A 168 10.34 5.79 -23.29
CA GLN A 168 11.25 5.96 -22.16
C GLN A 168 11.13 7.38 -21.60
N TYR A 169 11.54 7.58 -20.35
CA TYR A 169 11.61 8.88 -19.70
C TYR A 169 13.01 9.12 -19.15
N THR A 170 13.46 10.38 -19.22
CA THR A 170 14.52 10.88 -18.34
C THR A 170 13.89 11.87 -17.36
N LEU A 171 14.24 11.78 -16.09
CA LEU A 171 13.72 12.64 -15.04
C LEU A 171 14.88 13.36 -14.35
N ASP A 172 14.86 14.69 -14.35
CA ASP A 172 15.72 15.52 -13.50
C ASP A 172 14.91 16.05 -12.32
N VAL A 173 15.34 15.74 -11.10
CA VAL A 173 14.77 16.32 -9.87
C VAL A 173 15.80 17.26 -9.25
N THR A 174 15.47 18.55 -9.18
CA THR A 174 16.30 19.58 -8.54
C THR A 174 15.78 19.88 -7.14
N ALA A 175 16.64 19.77 -6.14
CA ALA A 175 16.30 20.01 -4.73
C ALA A 175 17.43 20.78 -4.00
N PRO A 176 17.15 21.42 -2.84
CA PRO A 176 18.19 21.96 -1.98
C PRO A 176 19.25 20.90 -1.63
N ALA A 177 20.54 21.26 -1.68
CA ALA A 177 21.63 20.33 -1.37
C ALA A 177 21.60 19.81 0.08
N THR A 178 20.89 20.49 0.97
CA THR A 178 20.71 20.10 2.37
C THR A 178 19.69 18.99 2.56
N PHE A 179 18.79 18.76 1.60
CA PHE A 179 17.81 17.69 1.71
C PHE A 179 18.47 16.34 1.54
N LYS A 180 18.08 15.41 2.41
CA LYS A 180 18.27 13.99 2.14
C LYS A 180 17.23 13.56 1.11
N HIS A 181 17.56 12.55 0.32
CA HIS A 181 16.64 12.02 -0.68
C HIS A 181 16.77 10.51 -0.78
N THR A 182 15.67 9.85 -1.10
CA THR A 182 15.58 8.40 -1.25
C THR A 182 14.65 8.05 -2.40
N SER A 183 15.01 6.99 -3.13
CA SER A 183 14.35 6.53 -4.36
C SER A 183 14.87 5.13 -4.68
N ALA A 184 13.96 4.21 -5.00
CA ALA A 184 14.31 2.91 -5.54
C ALA A 184 14.87 3.02 -6.97
N LEU A 185 14.35 3.97 -7.76
CA LEU A 185 14.89 4.33 -9.07
C LEU A 185 16.30 4.92 -8.91
N GLN A 186 17.28 4.27 -9.53
CA GLN A 186 18.69 4.66 -9.39
C GLN A 186 19.01 5.93 -10.17
N ALA A 187 19.68 6.87 -9.51
CA ALA A 187 20.18 8.06 -10.16
C ALA A 187 21.31 7.70 -11.14
N THR A 188 21.19 8.15 -12.38
CA THR A 188 22.20 7.99 -13.44
C THR A 188 23.26 9.10 -13.40
N ALA A 189 22.91 10.25 -12.83
CA ALA A 189 23.83 11.36 -12.64
C ALA A 189 23.40 12.24 -11.46
N SER A 190 24.33 13.00 -10.91
CA SER A 190 24.05 14.04 -9.92
C SER A 190 24.95 15.25 -10.18
N LYS A 191 24.37 16.45 -10.12
CA LYS A 191 25.06 17.71 -10.41
C LYS A 191 24.69 18.78 -9.38
N SER A 192 25.68 19.26 -8.64
CA SER A 192 25.53 20.42 -7.77
C SER A 192 25.60 21.73 -8.55
N SER A 193 24.82 22.70 -8.12
CA SER A 193 24.78 24.06 -8.66
C SER A 193 25.33 25.06 -7.64
N ALA A 194 25.81 26.21 -8.13
CA ALA A 194 26.41 27.25 -7.28
C ALA A 194 25.40 27.96 -6.35
N ASP A 195 24.11 27.84 -6.64
CA ASP A 195 23.01 28.34 -5.83
C ASP A 195 22.66 27.45 -4.62
N GLY A 196 23.40 26.35 -4.42
CA GLY A 196 23.15 25.42 -3.33
C GLY A 196 22.09 24.36 -3.64
N SER A 197 21.67 24.21 -4.90
CA SER A 197 20.82 23.10 -5.34
C SER A 197 21.63 21.91 -5.87
N VAL A 198 21.01 20.73 -5.88
CA VAL A 198 21.51 19.51 -6.53
C VAL A 198 20.43 19.00 -7.46
N THR A 199 20.81 18.63 -8.68
CA THR A 199 19.94 17.93 -9.63
C THR A 199 20.38 16.48 -9.72
N ASN A 200 19.47 15.55 -9.42
CA ASN A 200 19.64 14.13 -9.66
C ASN A 200 18.88 13.74 -10.93
N SER A 201 19.55 13.02 -11.83
CA SER A 201 18.97 12.53 -13.08
C SER A 201 18.67 11.05 -12.99
N TYR A 202 17.53 10.64 -13.53
CA TYR A 202 17.02 9.26 -13.53
C TYR A 202 16.59 8.85 -14.94
N PHE A 203 16.51 7.54 -15.17
CA PHE A 203 16.03 6.96 -16.42
C PHE A 203 14.99 5.88 -16.15
N ALA A 204 13.84 5.99 -16.78
CA ALA A 204 12.73 5.05 -16.66
C ALA A 204 12.44 4.42 -18.04
N PRO A 205 12.49 3.08 -18.18
CA PRO A 205 12.27 2.40 -19.46
C PRO A 205 10.88 2.60 -20.06
N ARG A 206 9.86 2.78 -19.23
CA ARG A 206 8.47 3.03 -19.64
C ARG A 206 7.79 3.98 -18.64
N TYR A 207 6.60 4.46 -19.00
CA TYR A 207 5.78 5.27 -18.09
C TYR A 207 5.46 4.55 -16.77
N PHE A 208 5.22 3.23 -16.82
CA PHE A 208 5.05 2.41 -15.63
C PHE A 208 6.21 2.57 -14.63
N ASP A 209 7.46 2.56 -15.11
CA ASP A 209 8.63 2.71 -14.25
C ASP A 209 8.75 4.13 -13.64
N ILE A 210 8.09 5.14 -14.21
CA ILE A 210 7.92 6.45 -13.55
C ILE A 210 6.91 6.31 -12.41
N THR A 211 5.72 5.81 -12.69
CA THR A 211 4.62 5.77 -11.70
C THR A 211 4.88 4.84 -10.53
N ASP A 212 5.67 3.78 -10.74
CA ASP A 212 5.98 2.76 -9.73
C ASP A 212 7.22 3.11 -8.87
N ASN A 213 7.82 4.29 -9.06
CA ASN A 213 9.02 4.69 -8.32
C ASN A 213 8.80 6.01 -7.56
N PRO A 214 8.16 5.96 -6.38
CA PRO A 214 8.04 7.13 -5.52
C PRO A 214 9.41 7.60 -5.02
N MET A 215 9.46 8.86 -4.59
CA MET A 215 10.65 9.45 -4.00
C MET A 215 10.30 10.29 -2.77
N MET A 216 11.16 10.29 -1.75
CA MET A 216 11.08 11.24 -0.64
C MET A 216 12.29 12.17 -0.62
N TYR A 217 12.04 13.47 -0.41
CA TYR A 217 13.07 14.49 -0.20
C TYR A 217 12.78 15.27 1.10
N GLY A 218 13.82 15.72 1.80
CA GLY A 218 13.69 16.62 2.95
C GLY A 218 14.44 16.17 4.20
N ASP A 219 13.85 16.46 5.36
CA ASP A 219 14.41 16.18 6.70
C ASP A 219 14.17 14.71 7.12
N LEU A 220 14.79 13.78 6.39
CA LEU A 220 14.57 12.34 6.59
C LEU A 220 15.53 11.75 7.65
N SER A 221 15.04 10.75 8.39
CA SER A 221 15.87 9.75 9.03
C SER A 221 16.01 8.54 8.09
N ILE A 222 17.23 8.07 7.82
CA ILE A 222 17.47 7.01 6.84
C ILE A 222 18.40 5.97 7.43
N GLU A 223 17.99 4.71 7.34
CA GLU A 223 18.82 3.55 7.65
C GLU A 223 18.92 2.63 6.44
N GLU A 224 20.14 2.18 6.13
CA GLU A 224 20.38 1.17 5.11
C GLU A 224 20.91 -0.11 5.76
N PHE A 225 20.41 -1.27 5.33
CA PHE A 225 20.88 -2.57 5.82
C PHE A 225 20.66 -3.67 4.78
N MET A 226 21.40 -4.76 4.92
CA MET A 226 21.28 -5.93 4.04
C MET A 226 20.46 -7.01 4.73
N VAL A 227 19.46 -7.55 4.04
CA VAL A 227 18.74 -8.77 4.45
C VAL A 227 19.05 -9.85 3.42
N GLY A 228 19.97 -10.76 3.77
CA GLY A 228 20.58 -11.66 2.80
C GLY A 228 21.29 -10.87 1.70
N ASP A 229 20.77 -10.95 0.48
CA ASP A 229 21.27 -10.26 -0.70
C ASP A 229 20.42 -9.05 -1.14
N ILE A 230 19.40 -8.70 -0.35
CA ILE A 230 18.52 -7.56 -0.61
C ILE A 230 19.03 -6.35 0.17
N LYS A 231 19.32 -5.23 -0.51
CA LYS A 231 19.57 -3.95 0.14
C LYS A 231 18.23 -3.31 0.53
N VAL A 232 18.02 -3.09 1.82
CA VAL A 232 16.85 -2.40 2.35
C VAL A 232 17.20 -0.96 2.69
N VAL A 233 16.35 -0.01 2.28
CA VAL A 233 16.47 1.40 2.62
C VAL A 233 15.21 1.83 3.36
N LEU A 234 15.32 2.08 4.67
CA LEU A 234 14.21 2.57 5.50
C LEU A 234 14.33 4.08 5.66
N SER A 235 13.36 4.81 5.15
CA SER A 235 13.30 6.27 5.16
C SER A 235 12.10 6.71 5.98
N VAL A 236 12.32 7.51 7.02
CA VAL A 236 11.27 7.97 7.93
C VAL A 236 11.25 9.49 7.95
N TYR A 237 10.08 10.07 7.68
CA TYR A 237 9.78 11.46 7.98
C TYR A 237 8.87 11.53 9.21
N SER A 238 9.30 12.30 10.21
CA SER A 238 8.60 12.54 11.48
C SER A 238 8.69 14.05 11.73
N PRO A 239 7.62 14.83 11.50
CA PRO A 239 7.66 16.29 11.52
C PRO A 239 8.14 16.86 12.87
N ASN A 240 7.89 16.15 13.97
CA ASN A 240 8.29 16.52 15.33
C ASN A 240 9.45 15.67 15.87
N TYR A 241 10.09 14.84 15.02
CA TYR A 241 11.22 13.98 15.36
C TYR A 241 10.93 12.99 16.50
N VAL A 242 9.68 12.52 16.62
CA VAL A 242 9.25 11.55 17.65
C VAL A 242 9.82 10.17 17.36
N HIS A 243 9.89 9.77 16.08
CA HIS A 243 10.40 8.49 15.65
C HIS A 243 11.44 8.64 14.55
N THR A 244 12.38 7.70 14.50
CA THR A 244 13.47 7.66 13.53
C THR A 244 13.56 6.30 12.85
N ALA A 245 14.24 6.24 11.69
CA ALA A 245 14.53 4.97 11.02
C ALA A 245 15.36 4.02 11.91
N ALA A 246 16.22 4.56 12.76
CA ALA A 246 17.03 3.78 13.69
C ALA A 246 16.18 3.05 14.76
N ASP A 247 15.06 3.65 15.18
CA ASP A 247 14.15 3.05 16.17
C ASP A 247 13.45 1.82 15.59
N LEU A 248 13.02 1.89 14.32
CA LEU A 248 12.25 0.83 13.64
C LEU A 248 13.11 -0.25 12.98
N LYS A 249 14.38 0.06 12.68
CA LYS A 249 15.31 -0.84 11.98
C LYS A 249 15.39 -2.26 12.59
N PRO A 250 15.52 -2.46 13.91
CA PRO A 250 15.67 -3.82 14.46
C PRO A 250 14.47 -4.71 14.14
N SER A 251 13.26 -4.17 14.29
CA SER A 251 12.00 -4.88 14.02
C SER A 251 11.82 -5.14 12.53
N MET A 252 12.11 -4.17 11.67
CA MET A 252 12.07 -4.33 10.21
C MET A 252 13.08 -5.36 9.72
N TYR A 253 14.31 -5.33 10.22
CA TYR A 253 15.34 -6.32 9.87
C TYR A 253 14.87 -7.75 10.21
N LYS A 254 14.38 -7.96 11.44
CA LYS A 254 13.93 -9.28 11.90
C LYS A 254 12.75 -9.79 11.08
N MET A 255 11.80 -8.92 10.77
CA MET A 255 10.63 -9.22 9.95
C MET A 255 11.05 -9.65 8.53
N MET A 256 11.88 -8.84 7.86
CA MET A 256 12.32 -9.14 6.50
C MET A 256 13.24 -10.36 6.42
N GLU A 257 14.05 -10.64 7.45
CA GLU A 257 14.84 -11.87 7.56
C GLU A 257 13.92 -13.10 7.56
N GLY A 258 12.82 -13.06 8.33
CA GLY A 258 11.79 -14.09 8.32
C GLY A 258 11.10 -14.24 6.96
N GLN A 259 10.69 -13.14 6.33
CA GLN A 259 10.06 -13.20 5.00
C GLN A 259 11.01 -13.81 3.94
N LYS A 260 12.29 -13.42 3.95
CA LYS A 260 13.29 -13.98 3.03
C LYS A 260 13.49 -15.48 3.26
N ALA A 261 13.54 -15.91 4.52
CA ALA A 261 13.63 -17.34 4.85
C ALA A 261 12.41 -18.12 4.35
N TYR A 262 11.20 -17.59 4.58
CA TYR A 262 9.94 -18.17 4.13
C TYR A 262 9.86 -18.28 2.60
N LEU A 263 10.24 -17.22 1.89
CA LEU A 263 10.28 -17.18 0.43
C LEU A 263 11.34 -18.11 -0.18
N GLY A 264 12.43 -18.40 0.55
CA GLY A 264 13.51 -19.27 0.09
C GLY A 264 14.22 -18.71 -1.15
N ASP A 265 14.28 -19.50 -2.21
CA ASP A 265 14.99 -19.13 -3.46
C ASP A 265 14.27 -18.05 -4.30
N VAL A 266 13.07 -17.60 -3.89
CA VAL A 266 12.39 -16.48 -4.58
C VAL A 266 13.18 -15.20 -4.32
N ASN A 267 13.73 -14.66 -5.40
CA ASN A 267 14.57 -13.48 -5.35
C ASN A 267 14.33 -12.63 -6.60
N SER A 268 13.35 -11.74 -6.51
CA SER A 268 12.92 -10.89 -7.63
C SER A 268 13.53 -9.50 -7.60
N THR A 269 14.07 -9.04 -6.46
CA THR A 269 14.69 -7.71 -6.36
C THR A 269 15.96 -7.68 -5.50
N PRO A 270 17.04 -7.01 -5.96
CA PRO A 270 18.25 -6.80 -5.14
C PRO A 270 18.12 -5.62 -4.16
N ARG A 271 17.02 -4.85 -4.23
CA ARG A 271 16.79 -3.66 -3.41
C ARG A 271 15.31 -3.47 -3.09
N TYR A 272 15.01 -3.04 -1.87
CA TYR A 272 13.66 -2.68 -1.46
C TYR A 272 13.66 -1.43 -0.58
N ASP A 273 12.91 -0.40 -0.96
CA ASP A 273 12.85 0.88 -0.24
C ASP A 273 11.52 1.00 0.54
N ILE A 274 11.58 1.40 1.81
CA ILE A 274 10.41 1.63 2.65
C ILE A 274 10.36 3.12 2.96
N PHE A 275 9.32 3.80 2.49
CA PHE A 275 9.07 5.22 2.72
C PHE A 275 7.98 5.38 3.77
N LEU A 276 8.33 5.78 4.99
CA LEU A 276 7.38 6.02 6.07
C LEU A 276 7.20 7.53 6.29
N TYR A 277 5.98 8.01 6.07
CA TYR A 277 5.54 9.33 6.47
C TYR A 277 4.71 9.23 7.76
N LEU A 278 5.14 9.92 8.81
CA LEU A 278 4.42 10.00 10.07
C LEU A 278 3.64 11.31 10.15
N ALA A 279 2.32 11.23 10.04
CA ALA A 279 1.41 12.35 10.11
C ALA A 279 1.26 12.84 11.57
N ASP A 280 1.41 14.14 11.78
CA ASP A 280 1.08 14.73 13.09
C ASP A 280 -0.44 14.96 13.24
N ALA A 281 -0.84 15.66 14.29
CA ALA A 281 -2.25 15.92 14.60
C ALA A 281 -2.76 17.26 14.06
N THR A 282 -2.03 17.91 13.14
CA THR A 282 -2.49 19.18 12.54
C THR A 282 -3.68 18.96 11.60
N PRO A 283 -4.53 19.98 11.39
CA PRO A 283 -5.61 19.89 10.40
C PRO A 283 -5.09 19.52 9.00
N GLU A 284 -3.94 20.08 8.61
CA GLU A 284 -3.31 19.95 7.30
C GLU A 284 -2.50 18.65 7.11
N ALA A 285 -2.32 17.84 8.16
CA ALA A 285 -1.68 16.53 8.01
C ALA A 285 -2.58 15.53 7.25
N PRO A 286 -2.01 14.56 6.50
CA PRO A 286 -2.80 13.53 5.85
C PRO A 286 -3.58 12.69 6.86
N LYS A 287 -4.74 12.20 6.44
CA LYS A 287 -5.70 11.46 7.27
C LYS A 287 -5.89 10.00 6.83
N GLY A 288 -5.45 9.64 5.63
CA GLY A 288 -5.45 8.28 5.10
C GLY A 288 -4.24 7.47 5.59
N PHE A 289 -4.48 6.57 6.54
CA PHE A 289 -3.43 5.70 7.06
C PHE A 289 -3.43 4.33 6.40
N GLY A 290 -2.25 3.82 6.05
CA GLY A 290 -2.02 2.53 5.42
C GLY A 290 -0.80 2.59 4.51
N ALA A 291 -0.80 1.79 3.44
CA ALA A 291 0.32 1.76 2.50
C ALA A 291 -0.14 1.60 1.04
N LEU A 292 0.81 1.82 0.13
CA LEU A 292 0.70 1.50 -1.28
C LEU A 292 1.93 0.69 -1.71
N GLU A 293 1.69 -0.38 -2.45
CA GLU A 293 2.73 -1.24 -2.98
C GLU A 293 3.38 -0.65 -4.23
N HIS A 294 4.68 -0.88 -4.37
CA HIS A 294 5.42 -0.67 -5.60
C HIS A 294 6.37 -1.86 -5.83
N HIS A 295 6.88 -2.05 -7.06
CA HIS A 295 7.64 -3.28 -7.38
C HIS A 295 8.91 -3.45 -6.55
N THR A 296 9.53 -2.34 -6.16
CA THR A 296 10.76 -2.33 -5.36
C THR A 296 10.71 -1.37 -4.18
N SER A 297 9.50 -0.93 -3.80
CA SER A 297 9.33 -0.07 -2.64
C SER A 297 7.92 -0.10 -2.09
N THR A 298 7.68 0.62 -1.01
CA THR A 298 6.33 0.92 -0.51
C THR A 298 6.30 2.30 0.13
N VAL A 299 5.17 2.99 -0.03
CA VAL A 299 4.87 4.22 0.71
C VAL A 299 3.89 3.89 1.81
N VAL A 300 4.25 4.24 3.05
CA VAL A 300 3.48 4.00 4.26
C VAL A 300 3.17 5.34 4.92
N VAL A 301 1.91 5.56 5.27
CA VAL A 301 1.45 6.74 6.02
C VAL A 301 0.80 6.28 7.32
N LEU A 302 1.35 6.69 8.46
CA LEU A 302 0.87 6.35 9.80
C LEU A 302 0.86 7.58 10.71
N GLN A 303 0.26 7.48 11.89
CA GLN A 303 0.25 8.57 12.87
C GLN A 303 1.57 8.63 13.64
N GLU A 304 2.15 9.83 13.74
CA GLU A 304 3.37 10.10 14.53
C GLU A 304 3.16 9.86 16.03
N ALA A 305 1.94 10.04 16.52
CA ALA A 305 1.63 9.88 17.94
C ALA A 305 1.53 8.42 18.41
N MET A 306 1.66 7.43 17.51
CA MET A 306 1.63 6.02 17.90
C MET A 306 2.80 5.70 18.83
N PRO A 307 2.56 5.04 19.99
CA PRO A 307 3.65 4.48 20.79
C PRO A 307 4.53 3.55 19.95
N ILE A 308 5.84 3.54 20.21
CA ILE A 308 6.81 2.83 19.37
C ILE A 308 6.48 1.34 19.19
N ASP A 309 6.00 0.66 20.22
CA ASP A 309 5.62 -0.76 20.17
C ASP A 309 4.41 -1.01 19.26
N ILE A 310 3.45 -0.08 19.24
CA ILE A 310 2.30 -0.12 18.35
C ILE A 310 2.70 0.22 16.91
N LEU A 311 3.58 1.21 16.74
CA LEU A 311 4.12 1.59 15.43
C LEU A 311 4.93 0.44 14.82
N GLU A 312 5.79 -0.21 15.60
CA GLU A 312 6.56 -1.38 15.16
C GLU A 312 5.66 -2.52 14.72
N LYS A 313 4.62 -2.85 15.51
CA LYS A 313 3.66 -3.90 15.14
C LYS A 313 2.92 -3.55 13.85
N SER A 314 2.48 -2.30 13.70
CA SER A 314 1.79 -1.84 12.50
C SER A 314 2.70 -1.88 11.27
N MET A 315 3.95 -1.46 11.42
CA MET A 315 4.96 -1.53 10.37
C MET A 315 5.28 -2.98 9.98
N ILE A 316 5.34 -3.90 10.94
CA ILE A 316 5.56 -5.33 10.65
C ILE A 316 4.42 -5.89 9.79
N ASP A 317 3.18 -5.62 10.18
CA ASP A 317 1.99 -6.12 9.49
C ASP A 317 1.89 -5.55 8.07
N ILE A 318 1.96 -4.22 7.95
CA ILE A 318 1.85 -3.50 6.69
C ILE A 318 3.02 -3.86 5.77
N VAL A 319 4.27 -3.62 6.18
CA VAL A 319 5.41 -3.82 5.27
C VAL A 319 5.58 -5.29 4.91
N ALA A 320 5.15 -6.23 5.76
CA ALA A 320 5.14 -7.63 5.36
C ALA A 320 4.19 -7.88 4.18
N HIS A 321 2.95 -7.36 4.23
CA HIS A 321 2.00 -7.41 3.11
C HIS A 321 2.60 -6.78 1.86
N GLU A 322 3.10 -5.55 1.97
CA GLU A 322 3.69 -4.81 0.85
C GLU A 322 4.87 -5.53 0.21
N PHE A 323 5.73 -6.16 1.02
CA PHE A 323 6.85 -6.94 0.51
C PHE A 323 6.41 -8.25 -0.15
N PHE A 324 5.29 -8.87 0.25
CA PHE A 324 4.78 -10.07 -0.42
C PHE A 324 4.22 -9.79 -1.82
N HIS A 325 3.93 -8.53 -2.16
CA HIS A 325 3.56 -8.16 -3.52
C HIS A 325 4.67 -8.44 -4.56
N ILE A 326 5.90 -8.73 -4.13
CA ILE A 326 6.96 -9.21 -5.03
C ILE A 326 6.63 -10.56 -5.69
N VAL A 327 5.73 -11.34 -5.08
CA VAL A 327 5.23 -12.60 -5.65
C VAL A 327 4.11 -12.26 -6.63
N THR A 328 3.14 -11.45 -6.21
CA THR A 328 1.99 -11.07 -7.03
C THR A 328 1.49 -9.67 -6.63
N PRO A 329 1.19 -8.77 -7.57
CA PRO A 329 1.18 -8.98 -9.01
C PRO A 329 2.58 -9.04 -9.66
N LEU A 330 3.66 -8.62 -9.00
CA LEU A 330 4.97 -8.41 -9.66
C LEU A 330 5.45 -9.58 -10.58
N SER A 331 5.34 -10.83 -10.12
CA SER A 331 5.83 -11.99 -10.88
C SER A 331 4.72 -12.85 -11.50
N VAL A 332 3.46 -12.58 -11.14
CA VAL A 332 2.28 -13.31 -11.58
C VAL A 332 1.15 -12.31 -11.73
N HIS A 333 0.89 -11.86 -12.96
CA HIS A 333 -0.10 -10.82 -13.24
C HIS A 333 -0.85 -11.06 -14.55
N SER A 334 -2.03 -10.47 -14.66
CA SER A 334 -2.89 -10.54 -15.84
C SER A 334 -2.48 -9.50 -16.88
N GLU A 335 -3.08 -9.61 -18.07
CA GLU A 335 -2.95 -8.59 -19.12
C GLU A 335 -3.44 -7.21 -18.67
N ASP A 336 -4.48 -7.14 -17.84
CA ASP A 336 -5.02 -5.86 -17.29
C ASP A 336 -4.00 -5.14 -16.42
N VAL A 337 -3.22 -5.89 -15.63
CA VAL A 337 -2.16 -5.33 -14.80
C VAL A 337 -0.92 -5.00 -15.63
N HIS A 338 -0.57 -5.83 -16.62
CA HIS A 338 0.63 -5.59 -17.44
C HIS A 338 0.49 -4.39 -18.39
N TYR A 339 -0.69 -4.23 -18.99
CA TYR A 339 -0.99 -3.21 -19.99
C TYR A 339 -1.97 -2.17 -19.45
N PHE A 340 -1.78 -1.80 -18.18
CA PHE A 340 -2.71 -0.97 -17.43
C PHE A 340 -3.03 0.35 -18.14
N ASP A 341 -4.33 0.61 -18.33
CA ASP A 341 -4.82 1.88 -18.85
C ASP A 341 -5.13 2.83 -17.69
N TYR A 342 -4.25 3.79 -17.45
CA TYR A 342 -4.37 4.76 -16.35
C TYR A 342 -5.55 5.72 -16.49
N ASN A 343 -6.20 5.81 -17.66
CA ASN A 343 -7.34 6.69 -17.89
C ASN A 343 -8.67 5.93 -17.97
N ASN A 344 -8.67 4.73 -18.56
CA ASN A 344 -9.85 3.87 -18.70
C ASN A 344 -9.54 2.41 -18.31
N PRO A 345 -9.25 2.12 -17.03
CA PRO A 345 -8.78 0.81 -16.63
C PRO A 345 -9.86 -0.26 -16.73
N THR A 346 -9.44 -1.46 -17.12
CA THR A 346 -10.09 -2.72 -16.80
C THR A 346 -9.41 -3.35 -15.59
N PHE A 347 -10.08 -4.29 -14.91
CA PHE A 347 -9.58 -4.90 -13.69
C PHE A 347 -9.58 -6.43 -13.80
N SER A 348 -8.54 -7.03 -13.26
CA SER A 348 -8.41 -8.48 -13.18
C SER A 348 -9.49 -9.12 -12.29
N LYS A 349 -9.86 -10.35 -12.60
CA LYS A 349 -10.75 -11.23 -11.83
C LYS A 349 -10.10 -11.80 -10.56
N HIS A 350 -8.87 -11.43 -10.23
CA HIS A 350 -8.06 -12.18 -9.27
C HIS A 350 -7.52 -11.38 -8.09
N LEU A 351 -8.28 -10.41 -7.56
CA LEU A 351 -7.93 -9.74 -6.29
C LEU A 351 -7.87 -10.69 -5.10
N TRP A 352 -8.60 -11.81 -5.16
CA TRP A 352 -8.45 -12.89 -4.16
C TRP A 352 -7.01 -13.41 -4.08
N MET A 353 -6.27 -13.36 -5.20
CA MET A 353 -4.87 -13.75 -5.30
C MET A 353 -3.94 -12.55 -5.06
N TYR A 354 -4.21 -11.39 -5.69
CA TYR A 354 -3.34 -10.23 -5.60
C TYR A 354 -3.30 -9.62 -4.20
N GLU A 355 -4.45 -9.48 -3.56
CA GLU A 355 -4.53 -8.94 -2.19
C GLU A 355 -4.70 -10.06 -1.18
N GLY A 356 -5.64 -10.99 -1.45
CA GLY A 356 -6.00 -12.02 -0.47
C GLY A 356 -4.86 -12.98 -0.14
N VAL A 357 -4.23 -13.57 -1.16
CA VAL A 357 -3.12 -14.52 -0.94
C VAL A 357 -1.87 -13.81 -0.40
N THR A 358 -1.62 -12.56 -0.81
CA THR A 358 -0.56 -11.70 -0.27
C THR A 358 -0.76 -11.48 1.23
N GLU A 359 -1.96 -11.09 1.63
CA GLU A 359 -2.35 -10.89 3.03
C GLU A 359 -2.28 -12.19 3.84
N TYR A 360 -2.65 -13.34 3.23
CA TYR A 360 -2.46 -14.65 3.85
C TYR A 360 -0.98 -14.93 4.12
N PHE A 361 -0.09 -14.68 3.16
CA PHE A 361 1.34 -14.88 3.36
C PHE A 361 1.92 -13.94 4.41
N ALA A 362 1.49 -12.68 4.46
CA ALA A 362 1.89 -11.70 5.47
C ALA A 362 1.61 -12.17 6.92
N GLN A 363 0.64 -13.03 7.11
CA GLN A 363 0.36 -13.62 8.44
C GLN A 363 1.01 -14.99 8.59
N HIS A 364 0.93 -15.81 7.53
CA HIS A 364 1.41 -17.18 7.55
C HIS A 364 2.93 -17.29 7.76
N PHE A 365 3.72 -16.39 7.18
CA PHE A 365 5.17 -16.41 7.37
C PHE A 365 5.56 -16.18 8.84
N GLN A 366 4.81 -15.34 9.57
CA GLN A 366 5.12 -15.02 10.96
C GLN A 366 4.97 -16.26 11.83
N ILE A 367 3.91 -17.05 11.62
CA ILE A 367 3.77 -18.33 12.32
C ILE A 367 4.79 -19.35 11.82
N HIS A 368 5.08 -19.43 10.51
CA HIS A 368 6.07 -20.34 9.94
C HIS A 368 7.47 -20.14 10.54
N GLU A 369 7.92 -18.90 10.63
CA GLU A 369 9.24 -18.52 11.14
C GLU A 369 9.28 -18.37 12.67
N GLY A 370 8.17 -18.66 13.36
CA GLY A 370 8.11 -18.62 14.83
C GLY A 370 8.15 -17.20 15.42
N LEU A 371 7.80 -16.18 14.63
CA LEU A 371 7.59 -14.81 15.08
C LEU A 371 6.25 -14.61 15.78
N MET A 372 5.32 -15.55 15.55
CA MET A 372 3.97 -15.58 16.13
C MET A 372 3.70 -16.94 16.76
N THR A 373 2.91 -16.96 17.82
CA THR A 373 2.40 -18.19 18.45
C THR A 373 1.19 -18.74 17.71
N ASN A 374 0.87 -20.03 17.91
CA ASN A 374 -0.33 -20.63 17.31
C ASN A 374 -1.61 -19.90 17.73
N ASP A 375 -1.70 -19.50 19.00
CA ASP A 375 -2.88 -18.82 19.55
C ASP A 375 -3.10 -17.44 18.93
N GLU A 376 -2.02 -16.67 18.72
CA GLU A 376 -2.08 -15.37 18.03
C GLU A 376 -2.51 -15.54 16.57
N PHE A 377 -1.96 -16.53 15.87
CA PHE A 377 -2.33 -16.81 14.49
C PHE A 377 -3.80 -17.25 14.37
N TYR A 378 -4.27 -18.11 15.27
CA TYR A 378 -5.67 -18.52 15.32
C TYR A 378 -6.61 -17.35 15.62
N ALA A 379 -6.21 -16.43 16.50
CA ALA A 379 -6.97 -15.22 16.77
C ALA A 379 -7.08 -14.34 15.52
N GLN A 380 -5.98 -14.14 14.78
CA GLN A 380 -6.01 -13.39 13.51
C GLN A 380 -6.94 -14.02 12.47
N ILE A 381 -6.93 -15.35 12.32
CA ILE A 381 -7.88 -16.05 11.43
C ILE A 381 -9.33 -15.82 11.87
N MET A 382 -9.61 -15.87 13.17
CA MET A 382 -10.95 -15.60 13.69
C MET A 382 -11.38 -14.14 13.49
N ASP A 383 -10.46 -13.19 13.63
CA ASP A 383 -10.73 -11.77 13.38
C ASP A 383 -11.04 -11.50 11.90
N LYS A 384 -10.36 -12.18 10.97
CA LYS A 384 -10.70 -12.13 9.54
C LYS A 384 -12.07 -12.73 9.25
N ILE A 385 -12.42 -13.85 9.87
CA ILE A 385 -13.75 -14.44 9.73
C ILE A 385 -14.81 -13.46 10.24
N LYS A 386 -14.60 -12.89 11.43
CA LYS A 386 -15.50 -11.88 12.01
C LYS A 386 -15.65 -10.67 11.08
N THR A 387 -14.55 -10.15 10.55
CA THR A 387 -14.55 -9.01 9.62
C THR A 387 -15.30 -9.34 8.33
N ALA A 388 -15.10 -10.54 7.77
CA ALA A 388 -15.79 -10.98 6.56
C ALA A 388 -17.32 -11.04 6.72
N THR A 389 -17.85 -11.23 7.95
CA THR A 389 -19.32 -11.27 8.19
C THR A 389 -20.03 -9.92 7.97
N TYR A 390 -19.29 -8.82 7.90
CA TYR A 390 -19.86 -7.50 7.58
C TYR A 390 -20.12 -7.29 6.08
N PHE A 391 -19.70 -8.24 5.23
CA PHE A 391 -19.76 -8.16 3.77
C PHE A 391 -20.65 -9.26 3.18
N ASP A 392 -20.91 -9.20 1.85
CA ASP A 392 -21.70 -10.21 1.16
C ASP A 392 -20.91 -11.52 0.98
N ASP A 393 -21.21 -12.49 1.85
CA ASP A 393 -20.57 -13.81 1.83
C ASP A 393 -20.96 -14.68 0.62
N SER A 394 -22.00 -14.30 -0.12
CA SER A 394 -22.40 -14.99 -1.36
C SER A 394 -21.81 -14.36 -2.63
N MET A 395 -21.05 -13.26 -2.50
CA MET A 395 -20.47 -12.57 -3.64
C MET A 395 -19.37 -13.40 -4.31
N SER A 396 -19.44 -13.51 -5.64
CA SER A 396 -18.37 -14.08 -6.46
C SER A 396 -17.16 -13.15 -6.44
N PHE A 397 -16.01 -13.68 -6.03
CA PHE A 397 -14.77 -12.91 -5.93
C PHE A 397 -14.23 -12.53 -7.32
N THR A 398 -14.45 -13.35 -8.35
CA THR A 398 -14.03 -13.00 -9.71
C THR A 398 -14.84 -11.84 -10.28
N LEU A 399 -16.16 -11.88 -10.13
CA LEU A 399 -17.04 -10.79 -10.56
C LEU A 399 -16.80 -9.51 -9.77
N MET A 400 -16.58 -9.62 -8.46
CA MET A 400 -16.25 -8.47 -7.61
C MET A 400 -14.94 -7.81 -8.04
N SER A 401 -13.90 -8.62 -8.29
CA SER A 401 -12.58 -8.14 -8.69
C SER A 401 -12.63 -7.40 -10.03
N GLU A 402 -13.29 -7.96 -11.04
CA GLU A 402 -13.43 -7.35 -12.38
C GLU A 402 -14.22 -6.04 -12.36
N ASN A 403 -15.13 -5.88 -11.39
CA ASN A 403 -16.06 -4.75 -11.31
C ASN A 403 -15.82 -3.89 -10.06
N ILE A 404 -14.60 -3.87 -9.53
CA ILE A 404 -14.31 -3.36 -8.18
C ILE A 404 -14.64 -1.87 -7.95
N LEU A 405 -14.73 -1.08 -9.02
CA LEU A 405 -15.14 0.32 -8.95
C LEU A 405 -16.67 0.54 -8.92
N ASN A 406 -17.47 -0.49 -9.21
CA ASN A 406 -18.90 -0.38 -9.43
C ASN A 406 -19.69 -0.92 -8.23
N ALA A 407 -20.79 -0.28 -7.87
CA ALA A 407 -21.74 -0.85 -6.91
C ALA A 407 -22.41 -2.12 -7.49
N PRO A 408 -22.67 -3.17 -6.69
CA PRO A 408 -22.43 -3.28 -5.25
C PRO A 408 -21.02 -3.78 -4.85
N TYR A 409 -20.13 -3.99 -5.82
CA TYR A 409 -18.81 -4.63 -5.61
C TYR A 409 -17.85 -3.73 -4.84
N ALA A 410 -17.86 -2.42 -5.11
CA ALA A 410 -16.99 -1.45 -4.43
C ALA A 410 -17.11 -1.50 -2.89
N ASP A 411 -18.33 -1.66 -2.36
CA ASP A 411 -18.58 -1.74 -0.91
C ASP A 411 -18.01 -3.03 -0.29
N ASN A 412 -17.67 -4.03 -1.11
CA ASN A 412 -17.10 -5.31 -0.67
C ASN A 412 -15.58 -5.38 -0.84
N TYR A 413 -14.93 -4.34 -1.38
CA TYR A 413 -13.50 -4.34 -1.66
C TYR A 413 -12.66 -4.72 -0.45
N ILE A 414 -12.92 -4.15 0.74
CA ILE A 414 -12.16 -4.46 1.97
C ILE A 414 -12.19 -5.95 2.34
N ASN A 415 -13.21 -6.70 1.88
CA ASN A 415 -13.30 -8.13 2.12
C ASN A 415 -12.22 -8.93 1.37
N VAL A 416 -11.50 -8.36 0.41
CA VAL A 416 -10.35 -9.01 -0.24
C VAL A 416 -9.25 -9.36 0.77
N TYR A 417 -8.99 -8.47 1.74
CA TYR A 417 -7.99 -8.68 2.79
C TYR A 417 -8.47 -9.67 3.87
N SER A 418 -9.79 -9.81 4.04
CA SER A 418 -10.36 -10.75 5.02
C SER A 418 -10.66 -12.10 4.39
N LYS A 419 -11.71 -12.20 3.58
CA LYS A 419 -12.12 -13.45 2.94
C LYS A 419 -11.16 -13.90 1.85
N GLY A 420 -10.44 -13.00 1.17
CA GLY A 420 -9.37 -13.42 0.24
C GLY A 420 -8.20 -14.10 0.94
N ALA A 421 -7.78 -13.64 2.12
CA ALA A 421 -6.78 -14.34 2.91
C ALA A 421 -7.27 -15.71 3.42
N LEU A 422 -8.56 -15.79 3.79
CA LEU A 422 -9.18 -17.06 4.17
C LEU A 422 -9.29 -18.03 2.97
N ILE A 423 -9.50 -17.52 1.74
CA ILE A 423 -9.40 -18.30 0.49
C ILE A 423 -7.98 -18.88 0.36
N GLY A 424 -6.95 -18.05 0.55
CA GLY A 424 -5.54 -18.49 0.56
C GLY A 424 -5.26 -19.59 1.59
N MET A 425 -5.75 -19.43 2.82
CA MET A 425 -5.66 -20.44 3.88
C MET A 425 -6.31 -21.77 3.48
N CYS A 426 -7.55 -21.74 2.98
CA CYS A 426 -8.27 -22.94 2.57
C CYS A 426 -7.53 -23.70 1.47
N ILE A 427 -7.01 -22.99 0.47
CA ILE A 427 -6.23 -23.60 -0.62
C ILE A 427 -4.92 -24.19 -0.08
N ASP A 428 -4.23 -23.51 0.84
CA ASP A 428 -3.00 -24.04 1.45
C ASP A 428 -3.25 -25.35 2.20
N ILE A 429 -4.31 -25.42 3.01
CA ILE A 429 -4.69 -26.63 3.75
C ILE A 429 -5.00 -27.78 2.77
N LEU A 430 -5.76 -27.52 1.70
CA LEU A 430 -6.07 -28.53 0.68
C LEU A 430 -4.82 -29.01 -0.05
N MET A 431 -3.95 -28.09 -0.47
CA MET A 431 -2.69 -28.42 -1.15
C MET A 431 -1.81 -29.31 -0.27
N ARG A 432 -1.73 -29.00 1.03
CA ARG A 432 -0.94 -29.77 1.99
C ARG A 432 -1.57 -31.13 2.29
N GLU A 433 -2.89 -31.21 2.42
CA GLU A 433 -3.59 -32.48 2.63
C GLU A 433 -3.36 -33.45 1.46
N GLU A 434 -3.57 -32.99 0.23
CA GLU A 434 -3.46 -33.80 -0.99
C GLU A 434 -2.02 -34.20 -1.34
N SER A 435 -1.04 -33.44 -0.83
CA SER A 435 0.39 -33.66 -1.08
C SER A 435 1.15 -34.29 0.08
N ASN A 436 0.48 -34.65 1.19
CA ASN A 436 1.14 -35.05 2.45
C ASN A 436 2.18 -34.01 2.92
N GLY A 437 1.81 -32.73 2.85
CA GLY A 437 2.61 -31.58 3.28
C GLY A 437 3.70 -31.14 2.30
N GLN A 438 3.86 -31.79 1.14
CA GLN A 438 4.96 -31.49 0.20
C GLN A 438 4.70 -30.29 -0.71
N ARG A 439 3.44 -29.86 -0.87
CA ARG A 439 3.03 -28.68 -1.62
C ARG A 439 2.12 -27.80 -0.77
N SER A 440 2.18 -26.50 -1.01
CA SER A 440 1.49 -25.44 -0.26
C SER A 440 0.96 -24.37 -1.21
N MET A 441 0.24 -23.40 -0.67
CA MET A 441 -0.13 -22.19 -1.42
C MET A 441 1.12 -21.45 -1.91
N LEU A 442 2.18 -21.38 -1.09
CA LEU A 442 3.45 -20.78 -1.50
C LEU A 442 4.11 -21.54 -2.66
N SER A 443 4.10 -22.88 -2.66
CA SER A 443 4.65 -23.64 -3.80
C SER A 443 3.86 -23.41 -5.08
N LEU A 444 2.52 -23.30 -4.99
CA LEU A 444 1.69 -22.95 -6.15
C LEU A 444 2.07 -21.58 -6.72
N MET A 445 2.21 -20.56 -5.87
CA MET A 445 2.60 -19.23 -6.34
C MET A 445 4.02 -19.21 -6.93
N LYS A 446 4.95 -20.01 -6.40
CA LYS A 446 6.27 -20.21 -7.00
C LYS A 446 6.21 -20.89 -8.38
N GLU A 447 5.35 -21.89 -8.54
CA GLU A 447 5.14 -22.56 -9.83
C GLU A 447 4.52 -21.62 -10.88
N LEU A 448 3.55 -20.79 -10.49
CA LEU A 448 2.97 -19.75 -11.35
C LEU A 448 4.02 -18.68 -11.71
N SER A 449 4.79 -18.21 -10.72
CA SER A 449 5.90 -17.26 -10.91
C SER A 449 6.94 -17.79 -11.89
N GLY A 450 7.32 -19.07 -11.79
CA GLY A 450 8.23 -19.71 -12.76
C GLY A 450 7.65 -19.84 -14.17
N ARG A 451 6.33 -19.84 -14.33
CA ARG A 451 5.65 -19.97 -15.62
C ARG A 451 5.42 -18.61 -16.31
N TYR A 452 5.11 -17.59 -15.54
CA TYR A 452 4.78 -16.25 -16.00
C TYR A 452 5.97 -15.30 -15.83
N GLY A 453 6.40 -15.06 -14.60
CA GLY A 453 7.44 -14.10 -14.29
C GLY A 453 7.03 -12.66 -14.68
N MET A 454 7.95 -11.72 -14.48
CA MET A 454 7.64 -10.28 -14.62
C MET A 454 7.21 -9.84 -16.04
N ASN A 455 7.58 -10.58 -17.08
CA ASN A 455 7.45 -10.13 -18.46
C ASN A 455 6.34 -10.84 -19.27
N LYS A 456 5.65 -11.81 -18.68
CA LYS A 456 4.63 -12.58 -19.40
C LYS A 456 3.33 -12.57 -18.57
N PRO A 457 2.33 -11.78 -18.95
CA PRO A 457 1.04 -11.85 -18.30
C PRO A 457 0.31 -13.15 -18.61
N PHE A 458 -0.64 -13.52 -17.76
CA PHE A 458 -1.63 -14.55 -18.03
C PHE A 458 -2.93 -13.96 -18.60
N ASN A 459 -3.68 -14.78 -19.34
CA ASN A 459 -5.04 -14.44 -19.73
C ASN A 459 -5.96 -14.58 -18.51
N ASP A 460 -6.64 -13.48 -18.16
CA ASP A 460 -7.45 -13.37 -16.94
C ASP A 460 -8.58 -14.42 -16.87
N ASP A 461 -9.14 -14.83 -18.00
CA ASP A 461 -10.18 -15.88 -18.04
C ASP A 461 -9.64 -17.31 -17.82
N GLU A 462 -8.33 -17.52 -17.93
CA GLU A 462 -7.73 -18.86 -17.99
C GLU A 462 -7.06 -19.30 -16.68
N LEU A 463 -6.75 -18.36 -15.76
CA LEU A 463 -5.93 -18.65 -14.58
C LEU A 463 -6.53 -19.75 -13.69
N ILE A 464 -7.84 -19.73 -13.43
CA ILE A 464 -8.47 -20.73 -12.54
C ILE A 464 -8.44 -22.12 -13.16
N ALA A 465 -8.66 -22.23 -14.47
CA ALA A 465 -8.56 -23.50 -15.19
C ALA A 465 -7.12 -24.03 -15.18
N GLU A 466 -6.14 -23.14 -15.29
CA GLU A 466 -4.73 -23.48 -15.20
C GLU A 466 -4.31 -23.94 -13.80
N ILE A 467 -4.68 -23.21 -12.75
CA ILE A 467 -4.46 -23.63 -11.35
C ILE A 467 -5.11 -25.00 -11.12
N SER A 468 -6.33 -25.20 -11.61
CA SER A 468 -7.03 -26.48 -11.51
C SER A 468 -6.26 -27.64 -12.17
N ALA A 469 -5.59 -27.39 -13.31
CA ALA A 469 -4.78 -28.37 -14.00
C ALA A 469 -3.42 -28.65 -13.32
N MET A 470 -2.87 -27.66 -12.60
CA MET A 470 -1.58 -27.76 -11.90
C MET A 470 -1.69 -28.35 -10.48
N THR A 471 -2.90 -28.36 -9.92
CA THR A 471 -3.15 -28.73 -8.53
C THR A 471 -3.99 -30.02 -8.43
N TYR A 472 -4.99 -30.03 -7.55
CA TYR A 472 -5.77 -31.20 -7.19
C TYR A 472 -7.25 -30.96 -7.44
N PRO A 473 -8.06 -32.01 -7.67
CA PRO A 473 -9.51 -31.85 -7.86
C PRO A 473 -10.22 -31.13 -6.72
N SER A 474 -9.74 -31.26 -5.49
CA SER A 474 -10.28 -30.55 -4.32
C SER A 474 -10.05 -29.03 -4.40
N VAL A 475 -8.87 -28.58 -4.86
CA VAL A 475 -8.56 -27.17 -5.11
C VAL A 475 -9.39 -26.63 -6.27
N ALA A 476 -9.50 -27.37 -7.38
CA ALA A 476 -10.33 -26.99 -8.52
C ALA A 476 -11.80 -26.80 -8.14
N ASN A 477 -12.35 -27.74 -7.36
CA ASN A 477 -13.72 -27.64 -6.84
C ASN A 477 -13.88 -26.44 -5.89
N PHE A 478 -12.87 -26.18 -5.03
CA PHE A 478 -12.89 -25.06 -4.11
C PHE A 478 -12.98 -23.72 -4.85
N LEU A 479 -12.08 -23.48 -5.82
CA LEU A 479 -12.05 -22.25 -6.63
C LEU A 479 -13.39 -22.05 -7.35
N LYS A 480 -13.93 -23.11 -7.96
CA LYS A 480 -15.20 -23.05 -8.69
C LYS A 480 -16.38 -22.70 -7.79
N MET A 481 -16.45 -23.25 -6.58
CA MET A 481 -17.60 -23.05 -5.69
C MET A 481 -17.54 -21.73 -4.91
N HIS A 482 -16.35 -21.36 -4.43
CA HIS A 482 -16.17 -20.31 -3.42
C HIS A 482 -15.47 -19.05 -3.95
N VAL A 483 -14.82 -19.11 -5.12
CA VAL A 483 -14.15 -17.95 -5.74
C VAL A 483 -14.90 -17.50 -6.98
N GLU A 484 -15.13 -18.40 -7.95
CA GLU A 484 -15.98 -18.10 -9.12
C GLU A 484 -17.46 -18.10 -8.76
N GLY A 485 -17.86 -19.10 -7.97
CA GLY A 485 -19.23 -19.29 -7.52
C GLY A 485 -19.63 -18.38 -6.36
N THR A 486 -20.86 -18.56 -5.91
CA THR A 486 -21.51 -17.74 -4.87
C THR A 486 -21.71 -18.51 -3.57
N THR A 487 -20.96 -19.59 -3.35
CA THR A 487 -21.16 -20.46 -2.18
C THR A 487 -20.28 -19.99 -1.02
N PRO A 488 -20.86 -19.60 0.13
CA PRO A 488 -20.11 -19.37 1.36
C PRO A 488 -19.15 -20.50 1.74
N ILE A 489 -18.04 -20.16 2.40
CA ILE A 489 -17.04 -21.13 2.86
C ILE A 489 -17.43 -21.60 4.27
N ASP A 490 -17.63 -22.91 4.46
CA ASP A 490 -17.71 -23.48 5.82
C ASP A 490 -16.29 -23.75 6.35
N TYR A 491 -15.74 -22.78 7.07
CA TYR A 491 -14.37 -22.85 7.61
C TYR A 491 -14.15 -24.05 8.55
N ASN A 492 -15.19 -24.55 9.22
CA ASN A 492 -15.07 -25.71 10.11
C ASN A 492 -14.62 -26.96 9.36
N VAL A 493 -14.99 -27.10 8.08
CA VAL A 493 -14.52 -28.22 7.24
C VAL A 493 -12.99 -28.21 7.13
N PHE A 494 -12.37 -27.03 7.04
CA PHE A 494 -10.93 -26.88 6.91
C PHE A 494 -10.23 -26.98 8.26
N PHE A 495 -10.79 -26.35 9.30
CA PHE A 495 -10.27 -26.47 10.67
C PHE A 495 -10.22 -27.93 11.15
N ASN A 496 -11.26 -28.70 10.85
CA ASN A 496 -11.29 -30.13 11.17
C ASN A 496 -10.16 -30.91 10.47
N LYS A 497 -9.73 -30.54 9.26
CA LYS A 497 -8.61 -31.22 8.56
C LYS A 497 -7.29 -31.09 9.33
N VAL A 498 -7.08 -29.96 9.98
CA VAL A 498 -5.88 -29.65 10.79
C VAL A 498 -6.11 -29.89 12.29
N GLY A 499 -7.19 -30.60 12.65
CA GLY A 499 -7.49 -30.94 14.05
C GLY A 499 -7.69 -29.72 14.93
N LEU A 500 -8.30 -28.68 14.39
CA LEU A 500 -8.73 -27.50 15.11
C LEU A 500 -10.25 -27.51 15.26
N THR A 501 -10.73 -26.96 16.36
CA THR A 501 -12.16 -26.82 16.67
C THR A 501 -12.45 -25.44 17.25
N LEU A 502 -13.69 -24.99 17.16
CA LEU A 502 -14.16 -23.82 17.90
C LEU A 502 -14.55 -24.22 19.31
N GLY A 503 -14.17 -23.40 20.28
CA GLY A 503 -14.61 -23.55 21.67
C GLY A 503 -14.48 -22.25 22.44
N ASP A 504 -15.02 -22.25 23.65
CA ASP A 504 -14.98 -21.10 24.54
C ASP A 504 -13.59 -21.03 25.20
N LYS A 505 -12.90 -19.90 25.01
CA LYS A 505 -11.60 -19.63 25.63
C LYS A 505 -11.68 -18.33 26.41
N LYS A 506 -11.05 -18.34 27.59
CA LYS A 506 -10.79 -17.12 28.35
C LYS A 506 -9.67 -16.36 27.66
N VAL A 507 -9.96 -15.17 27.15
CA VAL A 507 -9.01 -14.31 26.43
C VAL A 507 -8.85 -12.98 27.16
N GLU A 508 -7.67 -12.39 27.08
CA GLU A 508 -7.41 -11.06 27.62
C GLU A 508 -8.24 -10.02 26.88
N THR A 509 -8.71 -9.00 27.60
CA THR A 509 -9.46 -7.88 27.03
C THR A 509 -9.11 -6.59 27.75
N SER A 510 -9.52 -5.46 27.19
CA SER A 510 -9.34 -4.15 27.81
C SER A 510 -10.38 -3.91 28.91
N PHE A 511 -10.22 -2.81 29.65
CA PHE A 511 -11.18 -2.38 30.67
C PHE A 511 -12.46 -1.77 30.09
N ILE A 512 -12.59 -1.67 28.76
CA ILE A 512 -13.75 -1.04 28.14
C ILE A 512 -14.45 -1.91 27.10
N GLN A 513 -14.02 -3.16 26.95
CA GLN A 513 -14.55 -4.11 25.96
C GLN A 513 -14.87 -5.48 26.57
N ASP A 514 -15.70 -6.24 25.86
CA ASP A 514 -16.03 -7.64 26.18
C ASP A 514 -15.63 -8.64 25.08
N GLY A 515 -14.85 -8.21 24.09
CA GLY A 515 -14.48 -9.00 22.90
C GLY A 515 -15.47 -8.89 21.73
N ASN A 516 -16.71 -8.43 21.97
CA ASN A 516 -17.70 -8.18 20.92
C ASN A 516 -17.97 -6.70 20.69
N GLY A 517 -17.68 -5.84 21.66
CA GLY A 517 -17.75 -4.39 21.51
C GLY A 517 -17.41 -3.67 22.81
N PHE A 518 -17.79 -2.39 22.88
CA PHE A 518 -17.69 -1.61 24.10
C PHE A 518 -18.68 -2.11 25.16
N ILE A 519 -18.27 -2.05 26.42
CA ILE A 519 -19.13 -2.41 27.56
C ILE A 519 -20.00 -1.26 28.04
N PHE A 520 -20.05 -0.13 27.33
CA PHE A 520 -20.80 1.06 27.71
C PHE A 520 -22.01 1.30 26.81
N GLY A 521 -23.10 1.76 27.40
CA GLY A 521 -24.27 2.30 26.72
C GLY A 521 -24.46 3.78 27.04
N GLY A 522 -25.10 4.52 26.12
CA GLY A 522 -25.47 5.92 26.31
C GLY A 522 -26.98 6.11 26.38
N ASP A 523 -27.46 6.90 27.34
CA ASP A 523 -28.84 7.39 27.41
C ASP A 523 -28.84 8.87 27.02
N GLN A 524 -29.32 9.18 25.82
CA GLN A 524 -29.36 10.54 25.29
C GLN A 524 -30.39 11.43 26.00
N GLU A 525 -31.48 10.87 26.52
CA GLU A 525 -32.49 11.67 27.22
C GLU A 525 -32.00 12.07 28.61
N LYS A 526 -31.32 11.16 29.30
CA LYS A 526 -30.74 11.42 30.62
C LYS A 526 -29.35 12.05 30.56
N MET A 527 -28.75 12.11 29.36
CA MET A 527 -27.40 12.63 29.13
C MET A 527 -26.33 11.87 29.96
N THR A 528 -26.48 10.54 30.06
CA THR A 528 -25.64 9.67 30.91
C THR A 528 -24.99 8.53 30.14
N LEU A 529 -23.79 8.14 30.55
CA LEU A 529 -23.14 6.89 30.15
C LEU A 529 -23.30 5.87 31.27
N PHE A 530 -23.54 4.61 30.92
CA PHE A 530 -23.68 3.53 31.88
C PHE A 530 -22.98 2.26 31.39
N PHE A 531 -22.68 1.35 32.30
CA PHE A 531 -22.22 0.02 31.94
C PHE A 531 -23.37 -0.78 31.31
N SER A 532 -23.24 -1.19 30.07
CA SER A 532 -24.22 -2.05 29.38
C SER A 532 -24.23 -3.47 29.95
N GLU A 533 -25.16 -4.30 29.49
CA GLU A 533 -25.20 -5.74 29.83
C GLU A 533 -23.87 -6.47 29.55
N SER A 534 -23.10 -6.00 28.56
CA SER A 534 -21.78 -6.54 28.22
C SER A 534 -20.74 -6.42 29.35
N VAL A 535 -20.94 -5.57 30.36
CA VAL A 535 -20.01 -5.49 31.50
C VAL A 535 -19.88 -6.82 32.24
N ALA A 536 -20.94 -7.65 32.25
CA ALA A 536 -20.95 -8.96 32.89
C ALA A 536 -19.98 -9.96 32.22
N ASN A 537 -19.56 -9.68 30.99
CA ASN A 537 -18.58 -10.48 30.26
C ASN A 537 -17.13 -10.03 30.55
N ASN A 538 -16.95 -8.86 31.17
CA ASN A 538 -15.63 -8.36 31.55
C ASN A 538 -15.30 -8.81 32.98
N SER A 539 -14.31 -9.68 33.12
CA SER A 539 -13.98 -10.30 34.41
C SER A 539 -13.56 -9.29 35.47
N PHE A 540 -12.85 -8.22 35.09
CA PHE A 540 -12.37 -7.22 36.04
C PHE A 540 -13.55 -6.46 36.68
N TRP A 541 -14.45 -5.92 35.86
CA TRP A 541 -15.60 -5.19 36.38
C TRP A 541 -16.57 -6.07 37.15
N THR A 542 -16.72 -7.33 36.71
CA THR A 542 -17.52 -8.32 37.44
C THR A 542 -16.92 -8.62 38.81
N GLU A 543 -15.58 -8.76 38.92
CA GLU A 543 -14.88 -8.96 40.19
C GLU A 543 -14.94 -7.74 41.11
N GLU A 544 -14.84 -6.53 40.56
CA GLU A 544 -15.01 -5.28 41.31
C GLU A 544 -16.47 -5.05 41.75
N GLY A 545 -17.43 -5.80 41.20
CA GLY A 545 -18.84 -5.74 41.57
C GLY A 545 -19.62 -4.63 40.87
N ILE A 546 -19.13 -4.16 39.72
CA ILE A 546 -19.90 -3.33 38.80
C ILE A 546 -20.97 -4.18 38.12
N LEU A 547 -22.15 -3.59 37.94
CA LEU A 547 -23.33 -4.25 37.39
C LEU A 547 -23.82 -3.54 36.13
N PRO A 548 -24.56 -4.25 35.26
CA PRO A 548 -25.30 -3.60 34.19
C PRO A 548 -26.18 -2.46 34.71
N ASN A 549 -26.25 -1.38 33.96
CA ASN A 549 -26.98 -0.14 34.23
C ASN A 549 -26.38 0.76 35.32
N ASP A 550 -25.21 0.44 35.87
CA ASP A 550 -24.45 1.37 36.71
C ASP A 550 -24.08 2.62 35.91
N VAL A 551 -24.54 3.79 36.37
CA VAL A 551 -24.33 5.06 35.68
C VAL A 551 -22.99 5.64 36.08
N ILE A 552 -22.11 5.90 35.12
CA ILE A 552 -20.78 6.47 35.38
C ILE A 552 -20.93 7.97 35.63
N LYS A 553 -20.42 8.45 36.77
CA LYS A 553 -20.47 9.86 37.17
C LYS A 553 -19.10 10.53 37.09
N GLU A 554 -18.06 9.89 37.59
CA GLU A 554 -16.68 10.43 37.57
C GLU A 554 -15.68 9.31 37.23
N VAL A 555 -14.64 9.63 36.47
CA VAL A 555 -13.50 8.74 36.17
C VAL A 555 -12.21 9.50 36.42
N GLY A 556 -11.32 8.98 37.27
CA GLY A 556 -10.06 9.63 37.65
C GLY A 556 -10.27 11.03 38.25
N GLY A 557 -11.37 11.23 38.99
CA GLY A 557 -11.75 12.54 39.55
C GLY A 557 -12.33 13.54 38.53
N THR A 558 -12.46 13.17 37.26
CA THR A 558 -13.09 14.00 36.23
C THR A 558 -14.57 13.64 36.10
N LEU A 559 -15.45 14.63 36.26
CA LEU A 559 -16.89 14.45 36.04
C LEU A 559 -17.17 14.09 34.59
N LEU A 560 -17.94 13.02 34.39
CA LEU A 560 -18.37 12.58 33.08
C LEU A 560 -19.55 13.46 32.59
N THR A 561 -19.38 13.99 31.39
CA THR A 561 -20.37 14.77 30.64
C THR A 561 -20.37 14.26 29.20
N LEU A 562 -21.43 14.51 28.43
CA LEU A 562 -21.41 14.13 27.02
C LEU A 562 -20.32 14.86 26.22
N GLN A 563 -19.92 16.07 26.65
CA GLN A 563 -18.86 16.84 26.01
C GLN A 563 -17.47 16.22 26.17
N ASN A 564 -17.21 15.50 27.27
CA ASN A 564 -15.89 14.89 27.54
C ASN A 564 -15.90 13.36 27.54
N ALA A 565 -17.05 12.73 27.27
CA ALA A 565 -17.19 11.27 27.29
C ALA A 565 -16.21 10.58 26.36
N GLN A 566 -16.04 11.08 25.13
CA GLN A 566 -15.13 10.47 24.17
C GLN A 566 -13.66 10.58 24.60
N THR A 567 -13.24 11.72 25.15
CA THR A 567 -11.90 11.90 25.71
C THR A 567 -11.68 10.98 26.91
N LEU A 568 -12.66 10.87 27.81
CA LEU A 568 -12.54 10.01 28.99
C LEU A 568 -12.47 8.53 28.62
N ILE A 569 -13.32 8.06 27.70
CA ILE A 569 -13.26 6.68 27.19
C ILE A 569 -11.92 6.45 26.46
N GLY A 570 -11.45 7.42 25.68
CA GLY A 570 -10.13 7.36 25.02
C GLY A 570 -8.99 7.19 26.01
N ASN A 571 -9.03 7.90 27.14
CA ASN A 571 -8.06 7.74 28.23
C ASN A 571 -8.18 6.36 28.90
N MET A 572 -9.41 5.87 29.13
CA MET A 572 -9.63 4.52 29.67
C MET A 572 -9.15 3.42 28.74
N TYR A 573 -9.12 3.66 27.44
CA TYR A 573 -8.59 2.70 26.46
C TYR A 573 -7.08 2.50 26.61
N GLN A 574 -6.37 3.50 27.13
CA GLN A 574 -4.92 3.43 27.38
C GLN A 574 -4.57 2.74 28.70
N TRP A 575 -5.56 2.42 29.53
CA TRP A 575 -5.34 1.79 30.83
C TRP A 575 -4.67 0.43 30.71
N GLN A 576 -3.68 0.20 31.57
CA GLN A 576 -2.92 -1.03 31.67
C GLN A 576 -3.11 -1.68 33.05
N PRO A 577 -2.85 -3.00 33.17
CA PRO A 577 -2.72 -3.62 34.48
C PRO A 577 -1.74 -2.85 35.38
N GLU A 578 -2.04 -2.81 36.68
CA GLU A 578 -1.33 -2.06 37.73
C GLU A 578 -1.52 -0.54 37.77
N ASP A 579 -2.17 0.06 36.76
CA ASP A 579 -2.58 1.46 36.81
C ASP A 579 -3.55 1.72 37.97
N ASP A 580 -3.43 2.88 38.60
CA ASP A 580 -4.39 3.33 39.61
C ASP A 580 -5.67 3.81 38.92
N TYR A 581 -6.81 3.35 39.40
CA TYR A 581 -8.12 3.78 38.91
C TYR A 581 -9.01 4.26 40.04
N GLU A 582 -9.87 5.22 39.73
CA GLU A 582 -11.00 5.62 40.57
C GLU A 582 -12.19 5.92 39.66
N ILE A 583 -13.30 5.20 39.87
CA ILE A 583 -14.58 5.45 39.20
C ILE A 583 -15.65 5.67 40.25
N LYS A 584 -16.44 6.72 40.05
CA LYS A 584 -17.66 6.97 40.79
C LYS A 584 -18.85 6.64 39.91
N ILE A 585 -19.72 5.78 40.41
CA ILE A 585 -20.97 5.42 39.74
C ILE A 585 -22.17 5.82 40.59
N GLU A 586 -23.35 5.77 39.97
CA GLU A 586 -24.64 5.84 40.63
C GLU A 586 -25.41 4.55 40.32
N ARG A 587 -25.83 3.84 41.37
CA ARG A 587 -26.64 2.62 41.30
C ARG A 587 -27.89 2.84 42.12
N ASP A 588 -29.07 2.69 41.52
CA ASP A 588 -30.36 2.90 42.19
C ASP A 588 -30.49 4.26 42.92
N GLY A 589 -29.82 5.29 42.40
CA GLY A 589 -29.78 6.64 42.98
C GLY A 589 -28.77 6.83 44.13
N GLU A 590 -28.01 5.80 44.49
CA GLU A 590 -26.92 5.89 45.47
C GLU A 590 -25.55 6.01 44.78
N ALA A 591 -24.75 6.98 45.22
CA ALA A 591 -23.40 7.17 44.71
C ALA A 591 -22.42 6.19 45.36
N MET A 592 -21.64 5.49 44.54
CA MET A 592 -20.63 4.52 44.96
C MET A 592 -19.27 4.89 44.36
N ILE A 593 -18.18 4.62 45.08
CA ILE A 593 -16.80 4.88 44.61
C ILE A 593 -16.04 3.56 44.59
N PHE A 594 -15.49 3.22 43.43
CA PHE A 594 -14.61 2.08 43.18
C PHE A 594 -13.22 2.63 42.90
N LYS A 595 -12.21 2.10 43.58
CA LYS A 595 -10.82 2.52 43.36
C LYS A 595 -9.85 1.43 43.76
N GLY A 596 -8.70 1.41 43.10
CA GLY A 596 -7.66 0.44 43.36
C GLY A 596 -6.67 0.39 42.23
N LYS A 597 -6.09 -0.80 42.03
CA LYS A 597 -5.24 -1.10 40.88
C LYS A 597 -5.99 -1.95 39.89
N LEU A 598 -5.86 -1.62 38.62
CA LEU A 598 -6.38 -2.43 37.53
C LEU A 598 -5.66 -3.78 37.51
N LYS A 599 -6.42 -4.86 37.32
CA LYS A 599 -5.89 -6.20 37.10
C LYS A 599 -6.25 -6.64 35.70
N GLN A 600 -5.44 -7.50 35.08
CA GLN A 600 -5.72 -8.00 33.73
C GLN A 600 -7.18 -8.46 33.60
N ALA A 601 -7.93 -7.80 32.72
CA ALA A 601 -9.30 -8.14 32.42
C ALA A 601 -9.34 -9.27 31.39
N TYR A 602 -10.36 -10.12 31.50
CA TYR A 602 -10.61 -11.22 30.60
C TYR A 602 -12.07 -11.27 30.19
N THR A 603 -12.32 -11.87 29.03
CA THR A 603 -13.66 -12.23 28.54
C THR A 603 -13.67 -13.67 28.06
N VAL A 604 -14.85 -14.25 27.86
CA VAL A 604 -15.00 -15.54 27.19
C VAL A 604 -15.33 -15.28 25.72
N SER A 605 -14.44 -15.72 24.83
CA SER A 605 -14.63 -15.60 23.39
C SER A 605 -14.67 -16.98 22.73
N LYS A 606 -15.40 -17.10 21.63
CA LYS A 606 -15.30 -18.26 20.75
C LYS A 606 -13.98 -18.17 20.01
N SER A 607 -13.06 -19.07 20.33
CA SER A 607 -11.72 -19.11 19.75
C SER A 607 -11.49 -20.42 19.04
N LEU A 608 -10.65 -20.37 18.01
CA LEU A 608 -10.11 -21.55 17.37
C LEU A 608 -9.02 -22.15 18.27
N MET A 609 -9.11 -23.45 18.54
CA MET A 609 -8.22 -24.17 19.45
C MET A 609 -7.84 -25.53 18.89
N GLU A 610 -6.72 -26.08 19.35
CA GLU A 610 -6.30 -27.43 19.02
C GLU A 610 -7.24 -28.46 19.65
N ASP A 611 -7.84 -29.33 18.85
CA ASP A 611 -8.67 -30.42 19.36
C ASP A 611 -7.80 -31.43 20.11
N GLU A 612 -8.11 -31.64 21.39
CA GLU A 612 -7.43 -32.62 22.25
C GLU A 612 -7.52 -34.05 21.66
N ASN A 613 -8.58 -34.33 20.92
CA ASN A 613 -8.84 -35.61 20.26
C ASN A 613 -8.31 -35.68 18.82
N ALA A 614 -7.58 -34.64 18.35
CA ALA A 614 -7.03 -34.64 17.00
C ALA A 614 -6.13 -35.87 16.77
N THR A 615 -6.41 -36.55 15.65
CA THR A 615 -5.68 -37.72 15.17
C THR A 615 -4.24 -37.35 14.78
N THR A 616 -3.36 -38.34 14.70
CA THR A 616 -1.97 -38.13 14.25
C THR A 616 -1.90 -37.45 12.87
N PRO A 617 -2.65 -37.87 11.84
CA PRO A 617 -2.65 -37.18 10.54
C PRO A 617 -3.06 -35.71 10.62
N GLN A 618 -4.08 -35.38 11.42
CA GLN A 618 -4.50 -33.98 11.62
C GLN A 618 -3.40 -33.12 12.27
N LYS A 619 -2.72 -33.68 13.28
CA LYS A 619 -1.61 -33.00 13.97
C LYS A 619 -0.40 -32.79 13.04
N GLU A 620 -0.06 -33.78 12.23
CA GLU A 620 1.02 -33.65 11.24
C GLU A 620 0.65 -32.66 10.14
N LEU A 621 -0.60 -32.68 9.63
CA LEU A 621 -1.05 -31.69 8.64
C LEU A 621 -1.05 -30.27 9.22
N ARG A 622 -1.48 -30.10 10.48
CA ARG A 622 -1.39 -28.80 11.19
C ARG A 622 0.04 -28.34 11.31
N LYS A 623 0.95 -29.24 11.68
CA LYS A 623 2.38 -28.90 11.81
C LYS A 623 2.96 -28.48 10.46
N ALA A 624 2.69 -29.22 9.39
CA ALA A 624 3.11 -28.85 8.03
C ALA A 624 2.53 -27.49 7.66
N TRP A 625 1.22 -27.29 7.88
CA TRP A 625 0.57 -26.00 7.63
C TRP A 625 1.27 -24.86 8.36
N LEU A 626 1.45 -24.94 9.67
CA LEU A 626 1.94 -23.82 10.47
C LEU A 626 3.45 -23.60 10.42
N LYS A 627 4.26 -24.64 10.13
CA LYS A 627 5.72 -24.62 10.36
C LYS A 627 6.56 -25.17 9.20
N GLY A 628 5.93 -25.49 8.06
CA GLY A 628 6.62 -26.04 6.89
C GLY A 628 6.50 -27.54 6.80
#